data_AF-A0A928U748-F1
#
_entry.id   AF-A0A928U748-F1
#
_cell.length_a   1.000
_cell.length_b   1.000
_cell.length_c   1.000
_cell.angle_alpha   90.00
_cell.angle_beta   90.00
_cell.angle_gamma   90.00
#
_symmetry.space_group_name_H-M   'P 1'
#
loop_
_entity.id
_entity.type
_entity.pdbx_description
1 polymer ?
#
loop_
_entity_poly.entity_id
_entity_poly.type
_entity_poly.pdbx_seq_one_letter_code
_entity_poly.pdbx_strand_id
1 'polypeptide(L)'
;MRNIKNKVKPGWLTDWIRDPKAFRPTTRMPDFKLSEEESRAIAAYLWQHADNAEDDNDEIIRLTEEEYERGDFLFEQTGCLACHSYEEGAERTFAPNLAKTGAKMRDMYLVEWILNPKSKEPLTRMPNFRIDDVNARLIAGYLIGKTKQPSDDDETKNIEWLTDKNKARTGEALIKRYGCFGCHEIKGMEGLGKIGAELSDIGSKHIPLFDFGLLEKRYLARQG
;
A
#
# COMPACT_ATOMS: atom_id res chain seq x y z
N MET A 1 -5.10 8.40 4.96
CA MET A 1 -3.87 7.93 4.28
C MET A 1 -3.50 8.91 3.18
N ARG A 2 -2.27 9.40 3.17
CA ARG A 2 -1.84 10.49 2.27
C ARG A 2 -1.29 9.95 0.94
N ASN A 3 -1.58 10.65 -0.16
CA ASN A 3 -0.93 10.51 -1.48
C ASN A 3 -1.01 9.12 -2.15
N ILE A 4 -2.01 8.29 -1.83
CA ILE A 4 -2.11 6.93 -2.41
C ILE A 4 -2.18 6.96 -3.94
N LYS A 5 -2.96 7.90 -4.52
CA LYS A 5 -3.17 8.03 -5.97
C LYS A 5 -1.88 8.20 -6.76
N ASN A 6 -0.95 8.99 -6.23
CA ASN A 6 0.31 9.29 -6.91
C ASN A 6 1.42 8.32 -6.49
N LYS A 7 1.34 7.76 -5.29
CA LYS A 7 2.45 7.01 -4.71
C LYS A 7 2.56 5.60 -5.26
N VAL A 8 1.43 4.90 -5.36
CA VAL A 8 1.43 3.46 -5.64
C VAL A 8 0.63 3.14 -6.89
N LYS A 9 1.00 2.06 -7.56
CA LYS A 9 0.23 1.52 -8.68
C LYS A 9 -1.13 1.01 -8.18
N PRO A 10 -2.22 1.21 -8.96
CA PRO A 10 -3.55 0.68 -8.62
C PRO A 10 -3.58 -0.81 -8.27
N GLY A 11 -3.00 -1.67 -9.10
CA GLY A 11 -3.01 -3.12 -8.85
C GLY A 11 -2.26 -3.54 -7.61
N TRP A 12 -1.17 -2.83 -7.29
CA TRP A 12 -0.47 -3.07 -6.04
C TRP A 12 -1.37 -2.83 -4.82
N LEU A 13 -2.27 -1.85 -4.86
CA LEU A 13 -3.19 -1.59 -3.74
C LEU A 13 -4.12 -2.79 -3.49
N THR A 14 -4.67 -3.37 -4.57
CA THR A 14 -5.52 -4.56 -4.52
C THR A 14 -4.74 -5.76 -3.96
N ASP A 15 -3.56 -6.03 -4.49
CA ASP A 15 -2.74 -7.16 -4.04
C ASP A 15 -2.27 -7.01 -2.60
N TRP A 16 -1.91 -5.79 -2.19
CA TRP A 16 -1.55 -5.51 -0.80
C TRP A 16 -2.72 -5.76 0.16
N ILE A 17 -3.94 -5.37 -0.20
CA ILE A 17 -5.13 -5.60 0.63
C ILE A 17 -5.45 -7.10 0.73
N ARG A 18 -5.27 -7.83 -0.37
CA ARG A 18 -5.56 -9.26 -0.48
C ARG A 18 -4.56 -10.13 0.27
N ASP A 19 -3.27 -9.89 0.08
CA ASP A 19 -2.19 -10.65 0.73
C ASP A 19 -0.99 -9.75 1.10
N PRO A 20 -1.08 -9.00 2.22
CA PRO A 20 -0.01 -8.10 2.62
C PRO A 20 1.27 -8.84 3.03
N LYS A 21 1.17 -10.13 3.42
CA LYS A 21 2.31 -10.94 3.88
C LYS A 21 3.14 -11.47 2.73
N ALA A 22 2.54 -11.75 1.56
CA ALA A 22 3.30 -12.05 0.34
C ALA A 22 4.23 -10.89 -0.06
N PHE A 23 3.80 -9.64 0.16
CA PHE A 23 4.64 -8.48 -0.10
C PHE A 23 5.62 -8.19 1.05
N ARG A 24 5.14 -8.23 2.31
CA ARG A 24 5.93 -7.98 3.51
C ARG A 24 5.60 -9.00 4.61
N PRO A 25 6.41 -10.05 4.78
CA PRO A 25 6.16 -11.10 5.77
C PRO A 25 6.01 -10.60 7.21
N THR A 26 6.68 -9.49 7.54
CA THR A 26 6.67 -8.87 8.88
C THR A 26 5.60 -7.77 9.07
N THR A 27 4.68 -7.62 8.12
CA THR A 27 3.58 -6.64 8.23
C THR A 27 2.67 -6.96 9.42
N ARG A 28 2.17 -5.91 10.09
CA ARG A 28 1.15 -6.04 11.15
C ARG A 28 -0.27 -6.14 10.60
N MET A 29 -0.47 -5.82 9.32
CA MET A 29 -1.77 -5.95 8.67
C MET A 29 -2.14 -7.45 8.62
N PRO A 30 -3.29 -7.85 9.19
CA PRO A 30 -3.70 -9.24 9.15
C PRO A 30 -4.14 -9.63 7.73
N ASP A 31 -4.15 -10.93 7.48
CA ASP A 31 -4.77 -11.51 6.29
C ASP A 31 -6.26 -11.72 6.58
N PHE A 32 -7.10 -10.89 5.97
CA PHE A 32 -8.55 -10.89 6.16
C PHE A 32 -9.27 -11.94 5.32
N LYS A 33 -8.55 -12.73 4.51
CA LYS A 33 -9.09 -13.74 3.58
C LYS A 33 -10.12 -13.16 2.61
N LEU A 34 -9.83 -11.96 2.12
CA LEU A 34 -10.67 -11.25 1.13
C LEU A 34 -10.53 -11.88 -0.24
N SER A 35 -11.65 -11.91 -0.98
CA SER A 35 -11.63 -12.14 -2.43
C SER A 35 -10.99 -10.97 -3.18
N GLU A 36 -10.65 -11.19 -4.46
CA GLU A 36 -10.17 -10.13 -5.36
C GLU A 36 -11.18 -8.99 -5.48
N GLU A 37 -12.46 -9.29 -5.64
CA GLU A 37 -13.51 -8.27 -5.77
C GLU A 37 -13.75 -7.48 -4.47
N GLU A 38 -13.65 -8.11 -3.31
CA GLU A 38 -13.69 -7.40 -2.03
C GLU A 38 -12.47 -6.49 -1.86
N SER A 39 -11.29 -6.97 -2.26
CA SER A 39 -10.04 -6.19 -2.21
C SER A 39 -10.12 -4.98 -3.14
N ARG A 40 -10.63 -5.14 -4.36
CA ARG A 40 -10.92 -4.05 -5.30
C ARG A 40 -11.95 -3.08 -4.75
N ALA A 41 -13.00 -3.56 -4.08
CA ALA A 41 -13.98 -2.68 -3.46
C ALA A 41 -13.35 -1.76 -2.40
N ILE A 42 -12.55 -2.33 -1.49
CA ILE A 42 -11.80 -1.56 -0.50
C ILE A 42 -10.84 -0.58 -1.19
N ALA A 43 -10.07 -1.03 -2.18
CA ALA A 43 -9.14 -0.20 -2.94
C ALA A 43 -9.85 1.00 -3.61
N ALA A 44 -11.01 0.79 -4.23
CA ALA A 44 -11.82 1.85 -4.85
C ALA A 44 -12.27 2.90 -3.82
N TYR A 45 -12.72 2.46 -2.64
CA TYR A 45 -13.08 3.40 -1.56
C TYR A 45 -11.86 4.24 -1.13
N LEU A 46 -10.73 3.57 -0.86
CA LEU A 46 -9.50 4.23 -0.45
C LEU A 46 -8.98 5.20 -1.51
N TRP A 47 -9.10 4.84 -2.79
CA TRP A 47 -8.71 5.68 -3.92
C TRP A 47 -9.56 6.96 -3.97
N GLN A 48 -10.89 6.83 -3.90
CA GLN A 48 -11.81 7.98 -3.95
C GLN A 48 -11.70 8.90 -2.72
N HIS A 49 -11.28 8.36 -1.58
CA HIS A 49 -11.14 9.09 -0.31
C HIS A 49 -9.68 9.44 0.04
N ALA A 50 -8.73 9.21 -0.88
CA ALA A 50 -7.37 9.72 -0.72
C ALA A 50 -7.36 11.25 -0.82
N ASP A 51 -6.42 11.88 -0.12
CA ASP A 51 -6.19 13.33 -0.26
C ASP A 51 -5.95 13.68 -1.72
N ASN A 52 -6.50 14.82 -2.16
CA ASN A 52 -6.42 15.26 -3.54
C ASN A 52 -4.95 15.41 -3.93
N ALA A 53 -4.50 14.54 -4.82
CA ALA A 53 -3.36 14.83 -5.65
C ALA A 53 -3.86 15.79 -6.73
N GLU A 54 -3.27 16.99 -6.78
CA GLU A 54 -3.46 17.92 -7.90
C GLU A 54 -2.73 17.43 -9.18
N ASP A 55 -2.03 16.29 -9.10
CA ASP A 55 -1.09 15.82 -10.11
C ASP A 55 -1.30 14.31 -10.37
N ASP A 56 -2.20 13.96 -11.28
CA ASP A 56 -2.41 12.59 -11.78
C ASP A 56 -1.35 12.24 -12.84
N ASN A 57 -0.07 12.53 -12.57
CA ASN A 57 1.01 12.24 -13.52
C ASN A 57 1.27 10.73 -13.60
N ASP A 58 0.63 10.13 -14.59
CA ASP A 58 0.64 8.71 -14.89
C ASP A 58 1.73 8.33 -15.91
N GLU A 59 2.69 9.23 -16.17
CA GLU A 59 3.83 8.96 -17.05
C GLU A 59 4.59 7.70 -16.62
N ILE A 60 4.82 6.81 -17.59
CA ILE A 60 5.63 5.60 -17.43
C ILE A 60 6.97 5.84 -18.11
N ILE A 61 8.06 5.68 -17.37
CA ILE A 61 9.42 5.87 -17.86
C ILE A 61 9.79 4.65 -18.69
N ARG A 62 10.07 4.87 -19.98
CA ARG A 62 10.60 3.85 -20.89
C ARG A 62 12.00 4.26 -21.29
N LEU A 63 12.98 3.52 -20.80
CA LEU A 63 14.38 3.75 -21.11
C LEU A 63 14.78 2.93 -22.33
N THR A 64 15.62 3.51 -23.18
CA THR A 64 16.46 2.76 -24.11
C THR A 64 17.52 1.96 -23.34
N GLU A 65 18.18 1.00 -23.99
CA GLU A 65 19.28 0.26 -23.36
C GLU A 65 20.40 1.19 -22.87
N GLU A 66 20.78 2.20 -23.66
CA GLU A 66 21.79 3.19 -23.28
C GLU A 66 21.37 4.00 -22.03
N GLU A 67 20.12 4.44 -21.99
CA GLU A 67 19.58 5.15 -20.82
C GLU A 67 19.47 4.24 -19.59
N TYR A 68 19.15 2.97 -19.77
CA TYR A 68 19.08 1.99 -18.69
C TYR A 68 20.46 1.74 -18.08
N GLU A 69 21.49 1.52 -18.91
CA GLU A 69 22.89 1.41 -18.48
C GLU A 69 23.35 2.70 -17.79
N ARG A 70 22.95 3.86 -18.30
CA ARG A 70 23.24 5.14 -17.67
C ARG A 70 22.58 5.28 -16.29
N GLY A 71 21.34 4.84 -16.16
CA GLY A 71 20.60 4.80 -14.90
C GLY A 71 21.25 3.88 -13.87
N ASP A 72 21.73 2.70 -14.29
CA ASP A 72 22.49 1.76 -13.45
C ASP A 72 23.77 2.42 -12.91
N PHE A 73 24.57 3.00 -13.80
CA PHE A 73 25.79 3.71 -13.41
C PHE A 73 25.51 4.85 -12.43
N LEU A 74 24.47 5.64 -12.66
CA LEU A 74 24.09 6.74 -11.76
C LEU A 74 23.59 6.21 -10.41
N PHE A 75 22.87 5.09 -10.39
CA PHE A 75 22.39 4.46 -9.17
C PHE A 75 23.55 4.02 -8.27
N GLU A 76 24.58 3.39 -8.87
CA GLU A 76 25.79 3.01 -8.14
C GLU A 76 26.62 4.22 -7.71
N GLN A 77 26.88 5.15 -8.62
CA GLN A 77 27.77 6.30 -8.37
C GLN A 77 27.19 7.29 -7.35
N THR A 78 25.86 7.40 -7.28
CA THR A 78 25.18 8.18 -6.23
C THR A 78 25.33 7.53 -4.85
N GLY A 79 25.70 6.24 -4.80
CA GLY A 79 25.89 5.49 -3.56
C GLY A 79 24.60 4.91 -3.00
N CYS A 80 23.57 4.67 -3.82
CA CYS A 80 22.29 4.14 -3.36
C CYS A 80 22.43 2.80 -2.62
N LEU A 81 23.35 1.94 -3.08
CA LEU A 81 23.67 0.63 -2.47
C LEU A 81 24.38 0.72 -1.12
N ALA A 82 24.88 1.89 -0.71
CA ALA A 82 25.47 2.07 0.62
C ALA A 82 24.41 1.93 1.74
N CYS A 83 23.15 2.15 1.39
CA CYS A 83 22.02 2.15 2.32
C CYS A 83 20.94 1.13 1.96
N HIS A 84 20.73 0.91 0.66
CA HIS A 84 19.67 0.06 0.11
C HIS A 84 20.22 -1.28 -0.40
N SER A 85 19.37 -2.31 -0.38
CA SER A 85 19.63 -3.62 -0.99
C SER A 85 18.50 -3.99 -1.96
N TYR A 86 18.83 -4.85 -2.93
CA TYR A 86 17.90 -5.49 -3.86
C TYR A 86 17.64 -6.96 -3.56
N GLU A 87 18.37 -7.54 -2.63
CA GLU A 87 18.24 -8.96 -2.31
C GLU A 87 16.93 -9.20 -1.57
N GLU A 88 16.04 -10.02 -2.13
CA GLU A 88 14.80 -10.37 -1.45
C GLU A 88 15.09 -11.02 -0.09
N GLY A 89 14.39 -10.55 0.95
CA GLY A 89 14.57 -11.05 2.30
C GLY A 89 15.76 -10.46 3.06
N ALA A 90 16.62 -9.66 2.43
CA ALA A 90 17.66 -8.93 3.15
C ALA A 90 17.04 -8.03 4.23
N GLU A 91 17.55 -8.17 5.46
CA GLU A 91 17.04 -7.48 6.63
C GLU A 91 17.24 -5.96 6.54
N ARG A 92 16.36 -5.23 7.24
CA ARG A 92 16.43 -3.77 7.30
C ARG A 92 17.54 -3.37 8.26
N THR A 93 18.70 -3.02 7.74
CA THR A 93 19.79 -2.46 8.55
C THR A 93 19.66 -0.94 8.65
N PHE A 94 19.66 -0.24 7.51
CA PHE A 94 19.73 1.23 7.46
C PHE A 94 18.63 1.89 6.63
N ALA A 95 18.32 1.38 5.43
CA ALA A 95 17.25 1.88 4.58
C ALA A 95 16.29 0.76 4.12
N PRO A 96 15.12 1.09 3.53
CA PRO A 96 14.20 0.10 3.00
C PRO A 96 14.84 -0.74 1.88
N ASN A 97 14.55 -2.03 1.88
CA ASN A 97 14.85 -2.92 0.77
C ASN A 97 14.04 -2.51 -0.47
N LEU A 98 14.73 -2.42 -1.62
CA LEU A 98 14.19 -1.92 -2.88
C LEU A 98 13.68 -3.01 -3.82
N ALA A 99 13.84 -4.29 -3.50
CA ALA A 99 13.53 -5.44 -4.37
C ALA A 99 12.12 -5.46 -4.98
N LYS A 100 11.15 -4.81 -4.33
CA LYS A 100 9.74 -4.74 -4.79
C LYS A 100 9.29 -3.32 -5.14
N THR A 101 10.23 -2.44 -5.48
CA THR A 101 9.92 -1.04 -5.80
C THR A 101 9.15 -0.93 -7.10
N GLY A 102 9.57 -1.62 -8.15
CA GLY A 102 8.93 -1.66 -9.46
C GLY A 102 7.48 -2.16 -9.40
N ALA A 103 7.19 -3.12 -8.52
CA ALA A 103 5.83 -3.62 -8.31
C ALA A 103 4.89 -2.62 -7.64
N LYS A 104 5.44 -1.74 -6.80
CA LYS A 104 4.65 -0.91 -5.91
C LYS A 104 4.48 0.51 -6.39
N MET A 105 5.58 1.15 -6.77
CA MET A 105 5.66 2.60 -6.86
C MET A 105 5.28 3.06 -8.26
N ARG A 106 4.66 4.25 -8.36
CA ARG A 106 4.54 4.95 -9.64
C ARG A 106 5.86 5.61 -10.00
N ASP A 107 6.16 5.66 -11.29
CA ASP A 107 7.42 6.14 -11.82
C ASP A 107 7.72 7.58 -11.41
N MET A 108 6.78 8.48 -11.65
CA MET A 108 6.98 9.90 -11.36
C MET A 108 7.03 10.21 -9.87
N TYR A 109 6.32 9.46 -9.02
CA TYR A 109 6.48 9.61 -7.58
C TYR A 109 7.89 9.22 -7.12
N LEU A 110 8.49 8.19 -7.72
CA LEU A 110 9.86 7.81 -7.42
C LEU A 110 10.85 8.89 -7.86
N VAL A 111 10.64 9.51 -9.03
CA VAL A 111 11.42 10.67 -9.49
C VAL A 111 11.34 11.81 -8.47
N GLU A 112 10.13 12.20 -8.07
CA GLU A 112 9.92 13.28 -7.09
C GLU A 112 10.55 12.96 -5.73
N TRP A 113 10.50 11.69 -5.31
CA TRP A 113 11.14 11.22 -4.09
C TRP A 113 12.66 11.34 -4.16
N ILE A 114 13.28 10.97 -5.28
CA ILE A 114 14.74 11.07 -5.50
C ILE A 114 15.17 12.54 -5.53
N LEU A 115 14.39 13.42 -6.17
CA LEU A 115 14.66 14.85 -6.26
C LEU A 115 14.60 15.55 -4.90
N ASN A 116 13.58 15.24 -4.09
CA ASN A 116 13.40 15.88 -2.79
C ASN A 116 12.67 14.98 -1.79
N PRO A 117 13.37 14.04 -1.13
CA PRO A 117 12.71 13.06 -0.26
C PRO A 117 12.06 13.73 0.96
N LYS A 118 12.62 14.83 1.48
CA LYS A 118 12.08 15.55 2.64
C LYS A 118 10.79 16.31 2.35
N SER A 119 10.50 16.67 1.10
CA SER A 119 9.19 17.24 0.76
C SER A 119 8.09 16.18 0.76
N LYS A 120 8.45 14.91 0.50
CA LYS A 120 7.51 13.78 0.50
C LYS A 120 7.34 13.15 1.88
N GLU A 121 8.43 13.06 2.65
CA GLU A 121 8.45 12.55 4.02
C GLU A 121 9.44 13.36 4.86
N PRO A 122 8.98 14.34 5.66
CA PRO A 122 9.87 15.23 6.41
C PRO A 122 10.88 14.53 7.33
N LEU A 123 10.53 13.35 7.84
CA LEU A 123 11.37 12.57 8.77
C LEU A 123 12.24 11.52 8.08
N THR A 124 12.28 11.50 6.75
CA THR A 124 13.13 10.57 6.01
C THR A 124 14.61 10.78 6.31
N ARG A 125 15.35 9.67 6.42
CA ARG A 125 16.82 9.68 6.54
C ARG A 125 17.51 9.83 5.18
N MET A 126 16.79 9.62 4.08
CA MET A 126 17.36 9.75 2.74
C MET A 126 17.77 11.21 2.51
N PRO A 127 19.05 11.50 2.20
CA PRO A 127 19.51 12.86 1.97
C PRO A 127 19.02 13.37 0.61
N ASN A 128 19.09 14.69 0.41
CA ASN A 128 18.94 15.29 -0.91
C ASN A 128 20.31 15.26 -1.61
N PHE A 129 20.40 14.51 -2.71
CA PHE A 129 21.63 14.31 -3.47
C PHE A 129 21.89 15.41 -4.52
N ARG A 130 20.99 16.39 -4.66
CA ARG A 130 21.03 17.48 -5.65
C ARG A 130 21.13 16.96 -7.09
N ILE A 131 20.44 15.85 -7.36
CA ILE A 131 20.30 15.25 -8.69
C ILE A 131 19.31 16.11 -9.49
N ASP A 132 19.58 16.35 -10.77
CA ASP A 132 18.65 17.00 -11.68
C ASP A 132 17.52 16.07 -12.15
N ASP A 133 16.49 16.62 -12.80
CA ASP A 133 15.31 15.86 -13.24
C ASP A 133 15.67 14.70 -14.19
N VAL A 134 16.62 14.93 -15.11
CA VAL A 134 17.02 13.92 -16.10
C VAL A 134 17.68 12.73 -15.41
N ASN A 135 18.66 12.98 -14.55
CA ASN A 135 19.36 11.93 -13.83
C ASN A 135 18.42 11.23 -12.83
N ALA A 136 17.48 11.94 -12.21
CA ALA A 136 16.48 11.34 -11.33
C ALA A 136 15.52 10.39 -12.09
N ARG A 137 15.11 10.76 -13.31
CA ARG A 137 14.33 9.90 -14.21
C ARG A 137 15.08 8.64 -14.62
N LEU A 138 16.37 8.75 -14.95
CA LEU A 138 17.20 7.59 -15.29
C LEU A 138 17.36 6.63 -14.11
N ILE A 139 17.64 7.16 -12.91
CA ILE A 139 17.74 6.35 -11.68
C ILE A 139 16.40 5.68 -11.35
N ALA A 140 15.29 6.42 -11.46
CA ALA A 140 13.95 5.89 -11.20
C ALA A 140 13.57 4.80 -12.20
N GLY A 141 13.77 5.05 -13.50
CA GLY A 141 13.47 4.11 -14.57
C GLY A 141 14.31 2.84 -14.47
N TYR A 142 15.61 2.97 -14.20
CA TYR A 142 16.49 1.83 -13.92
C TYR A 142 15.96 1.02 -12.73
N LEU A 143 15.71 1.66 -11.59
CA LEU A 143 15.24 0.99 -10.37
C LEU A 143 13.91 0.25 -10.61
N ILE A 144 12.97 0.86 -11.32
CA ILE A 144 11.69 0.25 -11.67
C ILE A 144 11.88 -0.94 -12.59
N GLY A 145 12.68 -0.81 -13.65
CA GLY A 145 12.97 -1.91 -14.57
C GLY A 145 13.69 -3.07 -13.88
N LYS A 146 14.69 -2.76 -13.05
CA LYS A 146 15.50 -3.73 -12.30
C LYS A 146 14.68 -4.55 -11.30
N THR A 147 13.63 -3.96 -10.74
CA THR A 147 12.81 -4.54 -9.67
C THR A 147 11.38 -4.85 -10.10
N LYS A 148 11.16 -4.90 -11.43
CA LYS A 148 9.90 -5.28 -12.04
C LYS A 148 9.64 -6.77 -11.83
N GLN A 149 8.44 -7.12 -11.42
CA GLN A 149 7.95 -8.48 -11.33
C GLN A 149 6.97 -8.78 -12.48
N PRO A 150 6.82 -10.04 -12.91
CA PRO A 150 5.86 -10.42 -13.95
C PRO A 150 4.40 -10.03 -13.63
N SER A 151 4.04 -9.96 -12.34
CA SER A 151 2.73 -9.47 -11.87
C SER A 151 2.49 -7.98 -12.14
N ASP A 152 3.54 -7.23 -12.48
CA ASP A 152 3.47 -5.77 -12.64
C ASP A 152 2.98 -5.36 -14.04
N ASP A 153 2.79 -6.33 -14.95
CA ASP A 153 2.43 -6.10 -16.34
C ASP A 153 0.93 -5.79 -16.55
N ASP A 154 0.05 -5.94 -15.54
CA ASP A 154 -1.38 -6.18 -15.83
C ASP A 154 -2.44 -5.29 -15.16
N GLU A 155 -2.15 -4.06 -14.68
CA GLU A 155 -3.25 -3.17 -14.21
C GLU A 155 -3.20 -1.70 -14.69
N THR A 156 -2.34 -1.37 -15.66
CA THR A 156 -2.24 0.03 -16.16
C THR A 156 -3.29 0.44 -17.20
N LYS A 157 -4.32 -0.38 -17.48
CA LYS A 157 -5.30 -0.05 -18.54
C LYS A 157 -6.77 -0.07 -18.15
N ASN A 158 -7.17 -0.72 -17.05
CA ASN A 158 -8.54 -0.62 -16.56
C ASN A 158 -8.56 -0.18 -15.10
N ILE A 159 -8.53 1.13 -14.90
CA ILE A 159 -8.68 1.79 -13.60
C ILE A 159 -10.10 2.32 -13.39
N GLU A 160 -11.04 2.06 -14.29
CA GLU A 160 -12.42 2.57 -14.19
C GLU A 160 -13.10 2.10 -12.91
N TRP A 161 -12.77 0.89 -12.46
CA TRP A 161 -13.30 0.34 -11.21
C TRP A 161 -12.87 1.14 -9.97
N LEU A 162 -11.74 1.87 -10.00
CA LEU A 162 -11.31 2.71 -8.89
C LEU A 162 -12.25 3.91 -8.68
N THR A 163 -12.90 4.38 -9.74
CA THR A 163 -13.82 5.54 -9.70
C THR A 163 -15.29 5.13 -9.65
N ASP A 164 -15.60 3.82 -9.69
CA ASP A 164 -16.95 3.30 -9.50
C ASP A 164 -17.45 3.55 -8.06
N LYS A 165 -18.50 4.36 -7.94
CA LYS A 165 -19.13 4.72 -6.67
C LYS A 165 -19.82 3.54 -5.98
N ASN A 166 -20.41 2.62 -6.74
CA ASN A 166 -21.05 1.42 -6.18
C ASN A 166 -20.01 0.49 -5.57
N LYS A 167 -18.89 0.30 -6.28
CA LYS A 167 -17.75 -0.49 -5.78
C LYS A 167 -17.13 0.15 -4.54
N ALA A 168 -16.95 1.47 -4.52
CA ALA A 168 -16.50 2.18 -3.33
C ALA A 168 -17.48 2.06 -2.15
N ARG A 169 -18.79 2.08 -2.39
CA ARG A 169 -19.80 1.86 -1.33
C ARG A 169 -19.69 0.47 -0.72
N THR A 170 -19.45 -0.55 -1.54
CA THR A 170 -19.15 -1.91 -1.05
C THR A 170 -17.84 -1.92 -0.24
N GLY A 171 -16.82 -1.21 -0.72
CA GLY A 171 -15.54 -1.03 -0.01
C GLY A 171 -15.70 -0.40 1.37
N GLU A 172 -16.52 0.64 1.46
CA GLU A 172 -16.84 1.31 2.72
C GLU A 172 -17.45 0.32 3.73
N ALA A 173 -18.41 -0.49 3.28
CA ALA A 173 -19.06 -1.49 4.12
C ALA A 173 -18.07 -2.57 4.61
N LEU A 174 -17.15 -3.00 3.74
CA LEU A 174 -16.09 -3.95 4.10
C LEU A 174 -15.09 -3.33 5.08
N ILE A 175 -14.63 -2.10 4.85
CA ILE A 175 -13.75 -1.37 5.77
C ILE A 175 -14.39 -1.27 7.16
N LYS A 176 -15.69 -0.99 7.21
CA LYS A 176 -16.46 -0.96 8.46
C LYS A 176 -16.57 -2.32 9.12
N ARG A 177 -16.80 -3.38 8.35
CA ARG A 177 -16.90 -4.75 8.86
C ARG A 177 -15.58 -5.25 9.44
N TYR A 178 -14.46 -4.99 8.75
CA TYR A 178 -13.14 -5.46 9.13
C TYR A 178 -12.38 -4.50 10.05
N GLY A 179 -12.92 -3.30 10.31
CA GLY A 179 -12.38 -2.35 11.26
C GLY A 179 -11.03 -1.76 10.87
N CYS A 180 -10.78 -1.53 9.58
CA CYS A 180 -9.47 -1.06 9.11
C CYS A 180 -9.07 0.28 9.76
N PHE A 181 -10.06 1.12 10.11
CA PHE A 181 -9.85 2.38 10.82
C PHE A 181 -9.29 2.23 12.25
N GLY A 182 -9.35 1.03 12.83
CA GLY A 182 -8.75 0.77 14.15
C GLY A 182 -7.22 0.87 14.15
N CYS A 183 -6.60 0.72 12.97
CA CYS A 183 -5.14 0.81 12.77
C CYS A 183 -4.73 1.88 11.76
N HIS A 184 -5.61 2.28 10.83
CA HIS A 184 -5.33 3.24 9.78
C HIS A 184 -6.19 4.49 9.93
N GLU A 185 -5.61 5.66 9.71
CA GLU A 185 -6.40 6.88 9.53
C GLU A 185 -7.00 6.90 8.11
N ILE A 186 -8.33 6.75 8.04
CA ILE A 186 -9.11 6.68 6.79
C ILE A 186 -10.07 7.87 6.77
N LYS A 187 -10.04 8.61 5.65
CA LYS A 187 -10.86 9.82 5.50
C LYS A 187 -12.34 9.48 5.52
N GLY A 188 -13.11 10.19 6.35
CA GLY A 188 -14.54 9.91 6.59
C GLY A 188 -14.79 8.85 7.67
N MET A 189 -13.74 8.39 8.37
CA MET A 189 -13.82 7.37 9.43
C MET A 189 -13.00 7.73 10.68
N GLU A 190 -12.56 8.99 10.81
CA GLU A 190 -11.68 9.47 11.88
C GLU A 190 -12.31 9.37 13.28
N GLY A 191 -13.65 9.41 13.35
CA GLY A 191 -14.42 9.26 14.59
C GLY A 191 -14.88 7.83 14.89
N LEU A 192 -14.60 6.86 14.01
CA LEU A 192 -14.97 5.46 14.25
C LEU A 192 -13.92 4.85 15.18
N GLY A 193 -14.26 4.73 16.47
CA GLY A 193 -13.39 4.13 17.49
C GLY A 193 -13.03 2.69 17.17
N LYS A 194 -11.93 2.17 17.74
CA LYS A 194 -11.45 0.79 17.50
C LYS A 194 -12.59 -0.23 17.61
N ILE A 195 -12.72 -1.11 16.61
CA ILE A 195 -13.62 -2.26 16.71
C ILE A 195 -13.03 -3.23 17.74
N GLY A 196 -13.53 -3.12 18.96
CA GLY A 196 -13.19 -3.95 20.11
C GLY A 196 -13.95 -3.42 21.32
N ALA A 197 -14.44 -4.32 22.17
CA ALA A 197 -14.99 -3.88 23.45
C ALA A 197 -13.90 -3.15 24.25
N GLU A 198 -14.27 -2.07 24.92
CA GLU A 198 -13.48 -1.51 26.02
C GLU A 198 -13.16 -2.67 26.99
N LEU A 199 -11.87 -2.93 27.23
CA LEU A 199 -11.42 -4.09 28.01
C LEU A 199 -11.19 -3.76 29.49
N SER A 200 -11.23 -2.48 29.89
CA SER A 200 -11.10 -2.09 31.30
C SER A 200 -12.30 -2.59 32.12
N ASP A 201 -13.48 -2.72 31.50
CA ASP A 201 -14.71 -3.23 32.12
C ASP A 201 -15.19 -4.60 31.58
N ILE A 202 -14.36 -5.32 30.80
CA ILE A 202 -14.77 -6.65 30.32
C ILE A 202 -14.92 -7.67 31.47
N GLY A 203 -14.10 -7.53 32.52
CA GLY A 203 -14.15 -8.39 33.71
C GLY A 203 -15.30 -8.08 34.67
N SER A 204 -15.93 -6.90 34.56
CA SER A 204 -17.07 -6.49 35.39
C SER A 204 -18.43 -6.84 34.76
N LYS A 205 -18.45 -7.40 33.54
CA LYS A 205 -19.68 -7.87 32.90
C LYS A 205 -20.18 -9.16 33.56
N HIS A 206 -21.48 -9.22 33.86
CA HIS A 206 -22.14 -10.45 34.26
C HIS A 206 -22.08 -11.48 33.13
N ILE A 207 -21.83 -12.76 33.47
CA ILE A 207 -21.72 -13.92 32.57
C ILE A 207 -22.76 -13.96 31.42
N PRO A 208 -24.04 -13.57 31.60
CA PRO A 208 -25.03 -13.59 30.52
C PRO A 208 -24.81 -12.54 29.41
N LEU A 209 -23.98 -11.53 29.64
CA LEU A 209 -23.66 -10.45 28.68
C LEU A 209 -22.40 -10.74 27.86
N PHE A 210 -21.76 -11.88 28.10
CA PHE A 210 -20.71 -12.39 27.23
C PHE A 210 -21.35 -13.08 26.03
N ASP A 211 -21.22 -12.45 24.86
CA ASP A 211 -21.53 -13.12 23.61
C ASP A 211 -20.41 -14.12 23.30
N PHE A 212 -20.68 -15.40 23.53
CA PHE A 212 -19.76 -16.51 23.24
C PHE A 212 -19.83 -16.97 21.77
N GLY A 213 -20.46 -16.20 20.88
CA GLY A 213 -20.28 -16.28 19.42
C GLY A 213 -20.60 -17.61 18.74
N LEU A 214 -21.05 -18.67 19.44
CA LEU A 214 -21.20 -20.02 18.90
C LEU A 214 -21.98 -20.91 19.88
N LEU A 215 -23.32 -20.81 19.96
CA LEU A 215 -24.16 -21.92 20.46
C LEU A 215 -25.64 -21.87 20.06
N GLU A 216 -26.06 -20.98 19.15
CA GLU A 216 -27.47 -20.83 18.78
C GLU A 216 -28.03 -22.05 18.00
N LYS A 217 -27.17 -22.79 17.27
CA LYS A 217 -27.59 -23.96 16.48
C LYS A 217 -27.87 -25.24 17.30
N ARG A 218 -27.54 -25.31 18.59
CA ARG A 218 -27.78 -26.52 19.40
C ARG A 218 -29.05 -26.48 20.27
N TYR A 219 -29.63 -25.31 20.52
CA TYR A 219 -30.84 -25.21 21.36
C TYR A 219 -32.15 -25.25 20.56
N LEU A 220 -32.17 -24.81 19.31
CA LEU A 220 -33.38 -24.83 18.48
C LEU A 220 -33.67 -26.18 17.80
N ALA A 221 -32.75 -27.15 17.86
CA ALA A 221 -32.92 -28.49 17.30
C ALA A 221 -33.51 -29.52 18.30
N ARG A 222 -33.89 -29.12 19.51
CA ARG A 222 -34.49 -30.00 20.53
C ARG A 222 -35.94 -29.68 20.89
N GLN A 223 -36.60 -28.79 20.15
CA GLN A 223 -38.04 -28.50 20.30
C GLN A 223 -38.81 -28.54 18.98
N GLY A 224 -38.43 -29.43 18.05
CA GLY A 224 -39.20 -29.77 16.86
C GLY A 224 -39.39 -31.27 16.79
#